data_AF-A0A2T2V348-F1
#
_entry.id   AF-A0A2T2V348-F1
#
_cell.length_a   1.000
_cell.length_b   1.000
_cell.length_c   1.000
_cell.angle_alpha   90.00
_cell.angle_beta   90.00
_cell.angle_gamma   90.00
#
_symmetry.space_group_name_H-M   'P 1'
#
loop_
_entity.id
_entity.type
_entity.pdbx_description
1 polymer ?
#
loop_
_entity_poly.entity_id
_entity_poly.type
_entity_poly.pdbx_seq_one_letter_code
_entity_poly.pdbx_strand_id
1 'polypeptide(L)' 'MFDRRAFRSWPRVLVGALGFGALCALAMLLADALFEGGFPFSRRVAVFGGMAFAGYLGAAWLVRRDARRRGE' A
#
# COMPACT_ATOMS: atom_id res chain seq x y z
N MET A 1 1.62 -12.76 14.20
CA MET A 1 2.49 -12.91 13.00
C MET A 1 3.04 -11.57 12.50
N PHE A 2 2.40 -10.42 12.74
CA PHE A 2 3.03 -9.11 12.50
C PHE A 2 3.70 -8.59 13.76
N ASP A 3 5.03 -8.63 13.75
CA ASP A 3 5.87 -8.12 14.84
C ASP A 3 5.67 -6.59 14.96
N ARG A 4 5.27 -6.09 16.14
CA ARG A 4 5.06 -4.64 16.39
C ARG A 4 6.30 -3.79 16.02
N ARG A 5 7.49 -4.42 15.97
CA ARG A 5 8.75 -3.79 15.50
C ARG A 5 8.75 -3.40 14.02
N ALA A 6 7.89 -4.00 13.18
CA ALA A 6 7.79 -3.66 11.76
C ALA A 6 7.30 -2.20 11.56
N PHE A 7 6.46 -1.70 12.45
CA PHE A 7 5.90 -0.34 12.41
C PHE A 7 6.72 0.70 13.20
N ARG A 8 7.84 0.28 13.82
CA ARG A 8 8.65 1.16 14.68
C ARG A 8 9.46 2.19 13.86
N SER A 9 9.88 1.81 12.65
CA SER A 9 10.71 2.63 11.76
C SER A 9 9.95 3.01 10.49
N TRP A 10 9.78 4.33 10.25
CA TRP A 10 9.25 4.90 9.01
C TRP A 10 9.77 4.24 7.71
N PRO A 11 11.06 3.89 7.56
CA PRO A 11 11.53 3.22 6.35
C PRO A 11 10.89 1.84 6.10
N ARG A 12 10.62 1.04 7.14
CA ARG A 12 9.92 -0.26 6.96
C ARG A 12 8.46 -0.08 6.55
N VAL A 13 7.80 0.93 7.12
CA VAL A 13 6.45 1.30 6.72
C VAL A 13 6.42 1.77 5.27
N LEU A 14 7.41 2.55 4.84
CA LEU A 14 7.53 3.00 3.45
C LEU A 14 7.75 1.83 2.50
N VAL A 15 8.65 0.90 2.84
CA VAL A 15 8.92 -0.30 2.02
C VAL A 15 7.67 -1.18 1.92
N GLY A 16 6.93 -1.36 3.01
CA GLY A 16 5.65 -2.07 3.01
C GLY A 16 4.58 -1.38 2.16
N ALA A 17 4.48 -0.05 2.28
CA ALA A 17 3.55 0.75 1.48
C ALA A 17 3.89 0.67 -0.01
N LEU A 18 5.18 0.77 -0.36
CA LEU A 18 5.67 0.70 -1.72
C LEU A 18 5.39 -0.68 -2.33
N GLY A 19 5.68 -1.76 -1.59
CA GLY A 19 5.41 -3.13 -2.02
C GLY A 19 3.91 -3.38 -2.20
N PHE A 20 3.08 -2.92 -1.26
CA PHE A 20 1.63 -3.07 -1.34
C PHE A 20 1.02 -2.27 -2.50
N GLY A 21 1.44 -1.01 -2.66
CA GLY A 21 1.02 -0.16 -3.77
C GLY A 21 1.43 -0.72 -5.13
N ALA A 22 2.67 -1.23 -5.25
CA ALA A 22 3.14 -1.90 -6.45
C ALA A 22 2.33 -3.16 -6.76
N LEU A 23 1.97 -3.95 -5.74
CA LEU A 23 1.18 -5.17 -5.93
C LEU A 23 -0.24 -4.87 -6.40
N CYS A 24 -0.89 -3.85 -5.83
CA CYS A 24 -2.20 -3.39 -6.28
C CYS A 24 -2.14 -2.82 -7.70
N ALA A 25 -1.11 -2.03 -8.03
CA ALA A 25 -0.92 -1.52 -9.38
C ALA A 25 -0.72 -2.66 -10.38
N LEU A 26 0.09 -3.66 -10.03
CA LEU A 26 0.31 -4.86 -10.84
C LEU A 26 -0.98 -5.65 -11.05
N ALA A 27 -1.77 -5.86 -10.00
CA ALA A 27 -3.05 -6.56 -10.09
C ALA A 27 -4.04 -5.82 -11.02
N MET A 28 -4.10 -4.50 -10.93
CA MET A 28 -4.93 -3.68 -11.83
C MET A 28 -4.42 -3.72 -13.27
N LEU A 29 -3.10 -3.72 -13.47
CA LEU A 29 -2.48 -3.84 -14.79
C LEU A 29 -2.79 -5.20 -15.43
N LEU A 30 -2.75 -6.29 -14.64
CA LEU A 30 -3.18 -7.61 -15.09
C LEU A 30 -4.69 -7.66 -15.40
N ALA A 31 -5.51 -6.97 -14.61
CA ALA A 31 -6.93 -6.85 -14.88
C ALA A 31 -7.20 -6.11 -16.20
N ASP A 32 -6.55 -4.98 -16.46
CA ASP A 32 -6.62 -4.27 -17.75
C ASP A 32 -6.16 -5.18 -18.90
N ALA A 33 -5.05 -5.91 -18.72
CA ALA A 33 -4.57 -6.84 -19.75
C ALA A 33 -5.56 -7.97 -20.04
N LEU A 34 -6.26 -8.46 -19.02
CA LEU A 34 -7.24 -9.55 -19.14
C LEU A 34 -8.56 -9.09 -19.76
N PHE A 35 -9.06 -7.92 -19.37
CA PHE A 35 -10.39 -7.42 -19.76
C PHE A 35 -10.36 -6.48 -20.97
N GLU A 36 -9.33 -5.64 -21.10
CA GLU A 36 -9.21 -4.64 -22.18
C GLU A 36 -8.25 -5.10 -23.30
N GLY A 37 -7.57 -6.24 -23.15
CA GLY A 37 -6.79 -6.89 -24.20
C GLY A 37 -5.45 -6.21 -24.52
N GLY A 38 -4.97 -5.31 -23.65
CA GLY A 38 -3.70 -4.60 -23.83
C GLY A 38 -3.05 -4.18 -22.51
N PHE A 39 -1.81 -3.71 -22.57
CA PHE A 39 -1.04 -3.17 -21.42
C PHE A 39 -1.01 -1.63 -21.39
N PRO A 40 -2.11 -0.88 -21.60
CA PRO A 40 -2.02 0.56 -21.40
C PRO A 40 -1.76 0.78 -19.91
N PHE A 41 -0.67 1.46 -19.58
CA PHE A 41 -0.44 1.96 -18.23
C PHE A 41 -1.49 3.06 -17.97
N SER A 42 -2.70 2.62 -17.67
CA SER A 42 -3.90 3.46 -17.68
C SER A 42 -3.90 4.36 -16.47
N ARG A 43 -4.44 5.57 -16.61
CA ARG A 43 -4.62 6.52 -15.50
C ARG A 43 -5.33 5.86 -14.30
N ARG A 44 -6.19 4.87 -14.58
CA ARG A 44 -6.85 4.05 -13.55
C ARG A 44 -5.86 3.26 -12.70
N VAL A 45 -4.87 2.60 -13.31
CA VAL A 45 -3.83 1.84 -12.59
C VAL A 45 -3.04 2.76 -11.65
N ALA A 46 -2.66 3.95 -12.12
CA ALA A 46 -1.95 4.93 -11.30
C ALA A 46 -2.81 5.46 -10.13
N VAL A 47 -4.09 5.77 -10.38
CA VAL A 47 -5.02 6.22 -9.32
C VAL A 47 -5.27 5.11 -8.30
N PHE A 48 -5.46 3.87 -8.76
CA PHE A 48 -5.73 2.73 -7.89
C PHE A 48 -4.51 2.37 -7.02
N GLY A 49 -3.31 2.34 -7.63
CA GLY A 49 -2.05 2.16 -6.91
C GLY A 49 -1.80 3.28 -5.89
N GLY A 50 -2.07 4.54 -6.26
CA GLY A 50 -1.97 5.68 -5.35
C GLY A 50 -2.95 5.60 -4.18
N MET A 51 -4.19 5.16 -4.42
CA MET A 51 -5.21 5.01 -3.39
C MET A 51 -4.88 3.86 -2.42
N ALA A 52 -4.35 2.74 -2.94
CA ALA A 52 -3.85 1.64 -2.11
C ALA A 52 -2.65 2.05 -1.25
N PHE A 53 -1.71 2.81 -1.82
CA PHE A 53 -0.57 3.37 -1.09
C PHE A 53 -1.01 4.31 0.04
N ALA A 54 -1.95 5.21 -0.24
CA ALA A 54 -2.52 6.12 0.75
C ALA A 54 -3.27 5.36 1.86
N GLY A 55 -4.03 4.32 1.52
CA GLY A 55 -4.72 3.46 2.48
C GLY A 55 -3.76 2.74 3.41
N TYR A 56 -2.66 2.19 2.88
CA TYR A 56 -1.63 1.54 3.69
C TYR A 56 -0.95 2.53 4.65
N LEU A 57 -0.59 3.71 4.17
CA LEU A 57 -0.03 4.79 5.00
C LEU A 57 -0.99 5.20 6.11
N GLY A 58 -2.28 5.36 5.81
CA GLY A 58 -3.32 5.68 6.79
C GLY A 58 -3.45 4.61 7.87
N ALA A 59 -3.50 3.34 7.49
CA ALA A 59 -3.56 2.22 8.42
C ALA A 59 -2.31 2.15 9.31
N ALA A 60 -1.12 2.31 8.72
CA ALA A 60 0.14 2.34 9.47
C ALA A 60 0.21 3.53 10.45
N TRP A 61 -0.31 4.69 10.05
CA TRP A 61 -0.38 5.87 10.92
C TRP A 61 -1.34 5.66 12.09
N LEU A 62 -2.51 5.05 11.84
CA LEU A 62 -3.50 4.72 12.87
C LEU A 62 -2.94 3.73 13.90
N VAL A 63 -2.30 2.65 13.44
CA VAL A 63 -1.65 1.65 14.32
C VAL A 63 -0.57 2.31 15.19
N ARG A 64 0.24 3.22 14.62
CA ARG A 64 1.26 3.94 15.39
C ARG A 64 0.65 4.94 16.38
N ARG A 65 -0.43 5.62 16.01
CA ARG A 65 -1.13 6.55 16.91
C ARG A 65 -1.73 5.81 18.10
N ASP A 66 -2.29 4.63 17.85
CA ASP A 66 -2.85 3.78 18.91
C ASP A 66 -1.75 3.21 19.81
N ALA A 67 -0.61 2.79 19.25
CA ALA A 67 0.55 2.38 20.03
C ALA A 67 1.11 3.51 20.92
N ARG A 68 1.22 4.75 20.40
CA ARG A 68 1.65 5.90 21.22
C ARG A 68 0.64 6.30 22.29
N ARG A 69 -0.67 6.17 22.01
CA ARG A 69 -1.73 6.46 23.00
C ARG A 69 -1.79 5.45 24.13
N ARG A 70 -1.38 4.20 23.88
CA ARG A 70 -1.34 3.13 24.88
C ARG A 70 -0.08 3.11 25.75
N GLY A 71 0.86 4.04 25.57
CA GLY A 71 1.97 4.25 26.52
C GLY A 71 2.96 3.10 26.62
N GLU A 72 3.39 2.53 25.49
CA GLU A 72 4.63 1.73 25.39
C GLU A 72 5.83 2.61 24.97
#